data_AF-A0A350NZP2-F1
#
_entry.id   AF-A0A350NZP2-F1
#
_cell.length_a   1.000
_cell.length_b   1.000
_cell.length_c   1.000
_cell.angle_alpha   90.00
_cell.angle_beta   90.00
_cell.angle_gamma   90.00
#
_symmetry.space_group_name_H-M   'P 1'
#
loop_
_entity.id
_entity.type
_entity.pdbx_description
1 polymer ?
#
loop_
_entity_poly.entity_id
_entity_poly.type
_entity_poly.pdbx_seq_one_letter_code
_entity_poly.pdbx_strand_id
1 'polypeptide(L)'
;HRKLGPSSLTMMELLTLSSRPQLDLTQVNTIIERDPSLTYLLLRFINNPLINKRHKITSLKHALNFMGEVEVKKFIALLALANLSESKPTELMSMALVRAKFCELAFADMNTHNDPMKGFLTGLLSLLDAMMEQPIEDLIRKIPISDDVKSALCAERGHLRDTLLLAQCFERANWGGVKKLASKHALKQTKLHDYFNEAIKWAHHVQASTTKT
;
A
#
# COMPACT_ATOMS: atom_id res chain seq x y z
N HIS A 1 13.07 -20.48 -10.92
CA HIS A 1 12.10 -19.38 -11.12
C HIS A 1 10.68 -19.95 -11.22
N ARG A 2 9.83 -19.70 -10.22
CA ARG A 2 8.39 -20.04 -10.29
C ARG A 2 7.74 -19.10 -11.32
N LYS A 3 7.17 -19.64 -12.41
CA LYS A 3 6.41 -18.80 -13.36
C LYS A 3 5.16 -18.26 -12.68
N LEU A 4 4.87 -16.97 -12.88
CA LEU A 4 3.66 -16.34 -12.39
C LEU A 4 2.44 -16.93 -13.11
N GLY A 5 1.40 -17.27 -12.35
CA GLY A 5 0.13 -17.69 -12.93
C GLY A 5 -0.62 -16.51 -13.58
N PRO A 6 -1.60 -16.76 -14.46
CA PRO A 6 -2.36 -15.70 -15.14
C PRO A 6 -3.00 -14.69 -14.17
N SER A 7 -3.59 -15.14 -13.06
CA SER A 7 -4.17 -14.25 -12.04
C SER A 7 -3.11 -13.33 -11.41
N SER A 8 -1.93 -13.87 -11.06
CA SER A 8 -0.84 -13.08 -10.51
C SER A 8 -0.30 -12.02 -11.49
N LEU A 9 -0.29 -12.34 -12.78
CA LEU A 9 0.09 -11.37 -13.82
C LEU A 9 -0.90 -10.21 -13.90
N THR A 10 -2.21 -10.50 -13.87
CA THR A 10 -3.25 -9.48 -13.83
C THR A 10 -3.11 -8.56 -12.61
N MET A 11 -2.80 -9.10 -11.43
CA MET A 11 -2.59 -8.27 -10.23
C MET A 11 -1.31 -7.44 -10.31
N MET A 12 -0.23 -7.98 -10.89
CA MET A 12 0.99 -7.20 -11.14
C MET A 12 0.74 -6.05 -12.13
N GLU A 13 -0.15 -6.25 -13.11
CA GLU A 13 -0.59 -5.20 -14.03
C GLU A 13 -1.39 -4.11 -13.30
N LEU A 14 -2.32 -4.48 -12.40
CA LEU A 14 -3.02 -3.51 -11.55
C LEU A 14 -2.09 -2.73 -10.62
N LEU A 15 -1.11 -3.40 -9.99
CA LEU A 15 -0.06 -2.72 -9.21
C LEU A 15 0.69 -1.71 -10.07
N THR A 16 1.05 -2.12 -11.29
CA THR A 16 1.75 -1.27 -12.27
C THR A 16 0.92 -0.05 -12.64
N LEU A 17 -0.37 -0.20 -12.91
CA LEU A 17 -1.25 0.93 -13.22
C LEU A 17 -1.40 1.89 -12.04
N SER A 18 -1.49 1.33 -10.82
CA SER A 18 -1.62 2.14 -9.60
C SER A 18 -0.38 2.95 -9.25
N SER A 19 0.80 2.54 -9.71
CA SER A 19 2.07 3.22 -9.41
C SER A 19 2.44 4.31 -10.41
N ARG A 20 1.73 4.43 -11.54
CA ARG A 20 2.02 5.43 -12.57
C ARG A 20 1.72 6.85 -12.06
N PRO A 21 2.43 7.89 -12.55
CA PRO A 21 2.14 9.27 -12.20
C PRO A 21 0.70 9.70 -12.53
N GLN A 22 0.13 9.21 -13.63
CA GLN A 22 -1.27 9.36 -13.99
C GLN A 22 -1.97 8.00 -14.12
N LEU A 23 -3.19 7.90 -13.62
CA LEU A 23 -4.02 6.70 -13.72
C LEU A 23 -4.66 6.61 -15.11
N ASP A 24 -4.36 5.53 -15.82
CA ASP A 24 -5.13 5.16 -17.01
C ASP A 24 -6.39 4.40 -16.58
N LEU A 25 -7.47 5.15 -16.35
CA LEU A 25 -8.76 4.60 -15.95
C LEU A 25 -9.31 3.58 -16.97
N THR A 26 -9.05 3.78 -18.26
CA THR A 26 -9.53 2.89 -19.32
C THR A 26 -8.84 1.53 -19.23
N GLN A 27 -7.52 1.52 -19.02
CA GLN A 27 -6.76 0.28 -18.79
C GLN A 27 -7.21 -0.41 -17.50
N VAL A 28 -7.42 0.34 -16.41
CA VAL A 28 -7.92 -0.25 -15.15
C VAL A 28 -9.28 -0.90 -15.38
N ASN A 29 -10.25 -0.19 -15.96
CA ASN A 29 -11.59 -0.73 -16.27
C ASN A 29 -11.50 -1.99 -17.12
N THR A 30 -10.65 -2.00 -18.16
CA THR A 30 -10.45 -3.17 -19.02
C THR A 30 -10.00 -4.41 -18.23
N ILE A 31 -9.21 -4.23 -17.17
CA ILE A 31 -8.77 -5.33 -16.32
C ILE A 31 -9.87 -5.75 -15.34
N ILE A 32 -10.48 -4.80 -14.63
CA ILE A 32 -11.49 -5.11 -13.60
C ILE A 32 -12.83 -5.58 -14.18
N GLU A 33 -13.16 -5.24 -15.43
CA GLU A 33 -14.37 -5.73 -16.12
C GLU A 33 -14.24 -7.20 -16.55
N ARG A 34 -13.01 -7.70 -16.74
CA ARG A 34 -12.75 -9.12 -17.02
C ARG A 34 -13.04 -10.02 -15.81
N ASP A 35 -13.03 -9.45 -14.61
CA ASP A 35 -13.32 -10.16 -13.37
C ASP A 35 -14.28 -9.33 -12.48
N PRO A 36 -15.60 -9.62 -12.56
CA PRO A 36 -16.60 -8.93 -11.76
C PRO A 36 -16.34 -8.97 -10.25
N SER A 37 -15.61 -9.98 -9.75
CA SER A 37 -15.25 -10.09 -8.34
C SER A 37 -14.29 -8.98 -7.91
N LEU A 38 -13.36 -8.56 -8.77
CA LEU A 38 -12.43 -7.46 -8.52
C LEU A 38 -13.17 -6.13 -8.45
N THR A 39 -14.11 -5.89 -9.37
CA THR A 39 -14.96 -4.69 -9.35
C THR A 39 -15.78 -4.61 -8.06
N TYR A 40 -16.38 -5.73 -7.64
CA TYR A 40 -17.13 -5.79 -6.38
C TYR A 40 -16.23 -5.52 -5.17
N LEU A 41 -15.08 -6.18 -5.06
CA LEU A 41 -14.14 -6.00 -3.95
C LEU A 41 -13.63 -4.55 -3.87
N LEU A 42 -13.31 -3.95 -5.01
CA LEU A 42 -12.84 -2.56 -5.08
C LEU A 42 -13.90 -1.58 -4.59
N LEU A 43 -15.14 -1.71 -5.10
CA LEU A 43 -16.25 -0.85 -4.68
C LEU A 43 -16.65 -1.10 -3.22
N ARG A 44 -16.68 -2.36 -2.76
CA ARG A 44 -16.95 -2.69 -1.35
C ARG A 44 -15.92 -2.01 -0.45
N PHE A 45 -14.66 -2.01 -0.86
CA PHE A 45 -13.58 -1.42 -0.09
C PHE A 45 -13.67 0.12 -0.06
N ILE A 46 -13.91 0.76 -1.21
CA ILE A 46 -14.15 2.20 -1.32
C ILE A 46 -15.36 2.66 -0.50
N ASN A 47 -16.41 1.84 -0.42
CA ASN A 47 -17.63 2.12 0.33
C ASN A 47 -17.54 1.80 1.83
N ASN A 48 -16.36 1.46 2.35
CA ASN A 48 -16.19 1.24 3.79
C ASN A 48 -16.60 2.51 4.58
N PRO A 49 -17.46 2.39 5.61
CA PRO A 49 -17.94 3.53 6.41
C PRO A 49 -16.88 4.38 7.11
N LEU A 50 -15.63 3.94 7.25
CA LEU A 50 -14.55 4.81 7.76
C LEU A 50 -13.79 5.55 6.68
N ILE A 51 -13.92 5.08 5.45
CA ILE A 51 -13.32 5.69 4.25
C ILE A 51 -14.33 6.62 3.61
N ASN A 52 -15.60 6.21 3.53
CA ASN A 52 -16.68 6.97 2.94
C ASN A 52 -17.98 6.81 3.74
N LYS A 53 -18.40 7.89 4.39
CA LYS A 53 -19.54 7.91 5.32
C LYS A 53 -20.88 8.30 4.70
N ARG A 54 -20.90 8.84 3.48
CA ARG A 54 -22.07 9.60 2.99
C ARG A 54 -22.57 9.22 1.59
N HIS A 55 -21.71 8.73 0.69
CA HIS A 55 -22.11 8.51 -0.71
C HIS A 55 -21.78 7.11 -1.18
N LYS A 56 -22.78 6.32 -1.58
CA LYS A 56 -22.53 5.00 -2.19
C LYS A 56 -21.85 5.19 -3.55
N ILE A 57 -20.58 4.79 -3.62
CA ILE A 57 -19.80 4.75 -4.86
C ILE A 57 -20.19 3.51 -5.66
N THR A 58 -20.47 3.72 -6.94
CA THR A 58 -21.05 2.70 -7.83
C THR A 58 -20.15 2.34 -9.00
N SER A 59 -19.08 3.10 -9.24
CA SER A 59 -18.11 2.85 -10.31
C SER A 59 -16.76 3.50 -10.02
N LEU A 60 -15.70 3.08 -10.72
CA LEU A 60 -14.39 3.71 -10.61
C LEU A 60 -14.38 5.17 -11.06
N LYS A 61 -15.16 5.52 -12.10
CA LYS A 61 -15.32 6.92 -12.53
C LYS A 61 -15.96 7.77 -11.43
N HIS A 62 -16.97 7.24 -10.75
CA HIS A 62 -17.56 7.89 -9.59
C HIS A 62 -16.55 8.03 -8.45
N ALA A 63 -15.77 6.97 -8.15
CA ALA A 63 -14.71 7.03 -7.14
C ALA A 63 -13.70 8.15 -7.45
N LEU A 64 -13.17 8.20 -8.67
CA LEU A 64 -12.21 9.23 -9.09
C LEU A 64 -12.74 10.65 -8.89
N ASN A 65 -13.97 10.90 -9.30
CA ASN A 65 -14.59 12.22 -9.12
C ASN A 65 -14.80 12.58 -7.65
N PHE A 66 -15.04 11.60 -6.79
CA PHE A 66 -15.39 11.83 -5.38
C PHE A 66 -14.17 11.94 -4.44
N MET A 67 -13.18 11.05 -4.59
CA MET A 67 -12.01 10.97 -3.70
C MET A 67 -10.68 11.37 -4.35
N GLY A 68 -10.68 11.58 -5.66
CA GLY A 68 -9.48 11.90 -6.41
C GLY A 68 -8.63 10.69 -6.79
N GLU A 69 -7.65 10.94 -7.64
CA GLU A 69 -6.85 9.90 -8.29
C GLU A 69 -5.93 9.14 -7.34
N VAL A 70 -5.32 9.86 -6.38
CA VAL A 70 -4.37 9.26 -5.42
C VAL A 70 -5.05 8.18 -4.58
N GLU A 71 -6.25 8.46 -4.06
CA GLU A 71 -6.98 7.49 -3.25
C GLU A 71 -7.39 6.27 -4.08
N VAL A 72 -7.89 6.48 -5.31
CA VAL A 72 -8.23 5.36 -6.21
C VAL A 72 -7.01 4.49 -6.52
N LYS A 73 -5.83 5.09 -6.73
CA LYS A 73 -4.58 4.32 -6.91
C LYS A 73 -4.26 3.46 -5.70
N LYS A 74 -4.38 3.99 -4.47
CA LYS A 74 -4.19 3.20 -3.24
C LYS A 74 -5.14 2.00 -3.22
N PHE A 75 -6.41 2.22 -3.53
CA PHE A 75 -7.42 1.16 -3.57
C PHE A 75 -7.12 0.05 -4.58
N ILE A 76 -6.66 0.42 -5.78
CA ILE A 76 -6.24 -0.55 -6.80
C ILE A 76 -5.01 -1.34 -6.33
N ALA A 77 -4.01 -0.66 -5.74
CA ALA A 77 -2.81 -1.33 -5.25
C ALA A 77 -3.11 -2.33 -4.13
N LEU A 78 -4.01 -1.95 -3.22
CA LEU A 78 -4.48 -2.78 -2.12
C LEU A 78 -5.25 -4.01 -2.61
N LEU A 79 -6.17 -3.83 -3.56
CA LEU A 79 -6.91 -4.93 -4.17
C LEU A 79 -5.95 -5.94 -4.83
N ALA A 80 -4.98 -5.43 -5.59
CA ALA A 80 -4.00 -6.26 -6.27
C ALA A 80 -3.16 -7.07 -5.26
N LEU A 81 -2.66 -6.42 -4.21
CA LEU A 81 -1.87 -7.11 -3.18
C LEU A 81 -2.69 -8.13 -2.38
N ALA A 82 -3.95 -7.80 -2.06
CA ALA A 82 -4.86 -8.72 -1.36
C ALA A 82 -5.08 -10.01 -2.17
N ASN A 83 -5.25 -9.89 -3.49
CA ASN A 83 -5.39 -11.07 -4.37
C ASN A 83 -4.08 -11.85 -4.51
N LEU A 84 -2.93 -11.18 -4.59
CA LEU A 84 -1.62 -11.87 -4.61
C LEU A 84 -1.33 -12.65 -3.33
N SER A 85 -1.88 -12.20 -2.20
CA SER A 85 -1.69 -12.80 -0.88
C SER A 85 -2.81 -13.76 -0.45
N GLU A 86 -3.75 -14.14 -1.34
CA GLU A 86 -4.93 -14.97 -0.98
C GLU A 86 -4.55 -16.33 -0.36
N SER A 87 -3.39 -16.89 -0.74
CA SER A 87 -2.87 -18.16 -0.18
C SER A 87 -1.93 -17.99 1.02
N LYS A 88 -1.75 -16.75 1.50
CA LYS A 88 -0.80 -16.40 2.56
C LYS A 88 -1.53 -16.14 3.89
N PRO A 89 -0.82 -16.23 5.04
CA PRO A 89 -1.39 -15.89 6.33
C PRO A 89 -1.95 -14.46 6.32
N THR A 90 -3.12 -14.27 6.92
CA THR A 90 -3.81 -12.98 6.99
C THR A 90 -2.97 -11.89 7.66
N GLU A 91 -2.09 -12.29 8.58
CA GLU A 91 -1.17 -11.43 9.32
C GLU A 91 -0.16 -10.76 8.38
N LEU A 92 0.25 -11.43 7.29
CA LEU A 92 1.19 -10.86 6.32
C LEU A 92 0.55 -9.66 5.60
N MET A 93 -0.73 -9.78 5.26
CA MET A 93 -1.51 -8.67 4.70
C MET A 93 -1.75 -7.59 5.77
N SER A 94 -2.07 -7.96 7.02
CA SER A 94 -2.22 -7.00 8.12
C SER A 94 -0.96 -6.13 8.28
N MET A 95 0.21 -6.77 8.28
CA MET A 95 1.49 -6.09 8.40
C MET A 95 1.75 -5.14 7.21
N ALA A 96 1.48 -5.61 5.98
CA ALA A 96 1.63 -4.77 4.78
C ALA A 96 0.74 -3.52 4.84
N LEU A 97 -0.51 -3.67 5.31
CA LEU A 97 -1.45 -2.56 5.49
C LEU A 97 -0.99 -1.56 6.55
N VAL A 98 -0.55 -2.04 7.71
CA VAL A 98 -0.01 -1.18 8.77
C VAL A 98 1.21 -0.42 8.27
N ARG A 99 2.15 -1.10 7.60
CA ARG A 99 3.32 -0.45 7.00
C ARG A 99 2.94 0.59 5.96
N ALA A 100 1.98 0.28 5.08
CA ALA A 100 1.52 1.22 4.06
C ALA A 100 1.03 2.52 4.68
N LYS A 101 0.09 2.44 5.63
CA LYS A 101 -0.49 3.63 6.25
C LYS A 101 0.50 4.37 7.14
N PHE A 102 1.31 3.65 7.91
CA PHE A 102 2.35 4.28 8.72
C PHE A 102 3.37 5.02 7.85
N CYS A 103 3.84 4.38 6.77
CA CYS A 103 4.84 4.98 5.91
C CYS A 103 4.29 6.19 5.13
N GLU A 104 3.02 6.16 4.72
CA GLU A 104 2.32 7.32 4.16
C GLU A 104 2.40 8.52 5.11
N LEU A 105 1.98 8.35 6.36
CA LEU A 105 1.89 9.42 7.36
C LEU A 105 3.28 9.92 7.78
N ALA A 106 4.18 8.99 8.12
CA ALA A 106 5.52 9.33 8.59
C ALA A 106 6.38 9.95 7.49
N PHE A 107 6.27 9.50 6.24
CA PHE A 107 7.03 10.08 5.13
C PHE A 107 6.54 11.51 4.81
N ALA A 108 5.23 11.73 4.82
CA ALA A 108 4.66 13.07 4.63
C ALA A 108 5.11 14.06 5.72
N ASP A 109 5.34 13.58 6.94
CA ASP A 109 5.78 14.43 8.06
C ASP A 109 7.28 14.76 8.04
N MET A 110 8.10 13.97 7.34
CA MET A 110 9.54 14.24 7.21
C MET A 110 9.81 15.49 6.37
N ASN A 111 8.99 15.75 5.35
CA ASN A 111 9.11 16.93 4.49
C ASN A 111 7.77 17.20 3.80
N THR A 112 7.31 18.45 3.81
CA THR A 112 6.02 18.86 3.23
C THR A 112 5.94 18.68 1.71
N HIS A 113 7.08 18.54 1.01
CA HIS A 113 7.13 18.28 -0.43
C HIS A 113 7.18 16.79 -0.77
N ASN A 114 7.23 15.91 0.23
CA ASN A 114 7.20 14.48 -0.02
C ASN A 114 5.83 14.06 -0.57
N ASP A 115 5.84 13.19 -1.57
CA ASP A 115 4.65 12.52 -2.06
C ASP A 115 4.24 11.39 -1.09
N PRO A 116 3.12 11.51 -0.36
CA PRO A 116 2.67 10.48 0.59
C PRO A 116 2.41 9.14 -0.09
N MET A 117 2.08 9.13 -1.39
CA MET A 117 1.83 7.90 -2.14
C MET A 117 3.08 7.04 -2.26
N LYS A 118 4.28 7.65 -2.34
CA LYS A 118 5.54 6.91 -2.32
C LYS A 118 5.78 6.23 -0.98
N GLY A 119 5.47 6.91 0.13
CA GLY A 119 5.50 6.32 1.46
C GLY A 119 4.54 5.13 1.57
N PHE A 120 3.31 5.33 1.09
CA PHE A 120 2.29 4.30 1.05
C PHE A 120 2.73 3.05 0.28
N LEU A 121 3.20 3.21 -0.97
CA LEU A 121 3.67 2.10 -1.81
C LEU A 121 4.90 1.40 -1.21
N THR A 122 5.83 2.16 -0.61
CA THR A 122 7.01 1.58 0.05
C THR A 122 6.59 0.65 1.19
N GLY A 123 5.64 1.08 2.04
CA GLY A 123 5.13 0.24 3.11
C GLY A 123 4.35 -0.97 2.59
N LEU A 124 3.46 -0.74 1.63
CA LEU A 124 2.58 -1.77 1.07
C LEU A 124 3.36 -2.90 0.37
N LEU A 125 4.37 -2.55 -0.43
CA LEU A 125 5.15 -3.50 -1.22
C LEU A 125 6.32 -4.11 -0.45
N SER A 126 6.57 -3.70 0.81
CA SER A 126 7.70 -4.16 1.63
C SER A 126 7.69 -5.64 2.00
N LEU A 127 6.59 -6.35 1.73
CA LEU A 127 6.40 -7.78 1.98
C LEU A 127 6.02 -8.54 0.70
N LEU A 128 6.15 -7.90 -0.47
CA LEU A 128 5.75 -8.49 -1.75
C LEU A 128 6.58 -9.75 -2.07
N ASP A 129 7.86 -9.77 -1.70
CA ASP A 129 8.75 -10.93 -1.80
C ASP A 129 8.25 -12.13 -0.99
N ALA A 130 7.84 -11.90 0.25
CA ALA A 130 7.25 -12.93 1.12
C ALA A 130 5.90 -13.43 0.57
N MET A 131 5.09 -12.54 -0.01
CA MET A 131 3.81 -12.90 -0.63
C MET A 131 3.99 -13.73 -1.91
N MET A 132 5.00 -13.39 -2.72
CA MET A 132 5.23 -13.99 -4.04
C MET A 132 6.25 -15.12 -4.05
N GLU A 133 6.97 -15.34 -2.94
CA GLU A 133 8.11 -16.27 -2.83
C GLU A 133 9.16 -16.04 -3.92
N GLN A 134 9.45 -14.76 -4.20
CA GLN A 134 10.43 -14.33 -5.20
C GLN A 134 11.28 -13.20 -4.64
N PRO A 135 12.55 -13.05 -5.09
CA PRO A 135 13.38 -11.92 -4.69
C PRO A 135 12.70 -10.59 -4.99
N ILE A 136 12.75 -9.65 -4.04
CA ILE A 136 12.09 -8.34 -4.18
C ILE A 136 12.62 -7.59 -5.41
N GLU A 137 13.90 -7.74 -5.73
CA GLU A 137 14.59 -7.15 -6.87
C GLU A 137 13.94 -7.53 -8.20
N ASP A 138 13.57 -8.81 -8.34
CA ASP A 138 12.95 -9.33 -9.56
C ASP A 138 11.49 -8.86 -9.73
N LEU A 139 10.81 -8.61 -8.61
CA LEU A 139 9.42 -8.16 -8.58
C LEU A 139 9.32 -6.67 -8.90
N ILE A 140 10.10 -5.83 -8.22
CA ILE A 140 10.03 -4.38 -8.38
C ILE A 140 10.56 -3.89 -9.73
N ARG A 141 11.45 -4.66 -10.40
CA ARG A 141 11.89 -4.36 -11.78
C ARG A 141 10.74 -4.35 -12.78
N LYS A 142 9.64 -5.05 -12.47
CA LYS A 142 8.46 -5.15 -13.32
C LYS A 142 7.41 -4.08 -13.03
N ILE A 143 7.57 -3.33 -11.93
CA ILE A 143 6.62 -2.30 -11.50
C ILE A 143 7.23 -0.92 -11.77
N PRO A 144 6.56 -0.03 -12.51
CA PRO A 144 7.02 1.34 -12.76
C PRO A 144 6.74 2.22 -11.53
N ILE A 145 7.44 1.92 -10.43
CA ILE A 145 7.57 2.77 -9.25
C ILE A 145 8.81 3.65 -9.40
N SER A 146 8.85 4.75 -8.67
CA SER A 146 10.01 5.66 -8.65
C SER A 146 11.24 4.99 -8.03
N ASP A 147 12.42 5.44 -8.44
CA ASP A 147 13.67 4.79 -8.05
C ASP A 147 13.94 4.89 -6.54
N ASP A 148 13.48 5.96 -5.88
CA ASP A 148 13.53 6.09 -4.42
C ASP A 148 12.71 5.01 -3.68
N VAL A 149 11.55 4.61 -4.22
CA VAL A 149 10.75 3.50 -3.70
C VAL A 149 11.48 2.17 -3.95
N LYS A 150 12.04 1.96 -5.15
CA LYS A 150 12.81 0.73 -5.45
C LYS A 150 13.99 0.58 -4.52
N SER A 151 14.80 1.63 -4.37
CA SER A 151 15.94 1.69 -3.47
C SER A 151 15.54 1.33 -2.04
N ALA A 152 14.43 1.91 -1.53
CA ALA A 152 13.96 1.61 -0.18
C ALA A 152 13.57 0.13 0.02
N LEU A 153 12.92 -0.48 -0.98
CA LEU A 153 12.53 -1.89 -0.98
C LEU A 153 13.75 -2.81 -1.09
N CYS A 154 14.78 -2.41 -1.85
CA CYS A 154 16.09 -3.11 -1.96
C CYS A 154 17.06 -2.81 -0.81
N ALA A 155 16.58 -2.23 0.30
CA ALA A 155 17.37 -1.92 1.49
C ALA A 155 18.51 -0.90 1.29
N GLU A 156 18.47 -0.13 0.21
CA GLU A 156 19.36 1.00 0.00
C GLU A 156 18.98 2.18 0.90
N ARG A 157 19.95 3.02 1.23
CA ARG A 157 19.75 4.15 2.16
C ARG A 157 18.89 5.23 1.50
N GLY A 158 17.96 5.81 2.25
CA GLY A 158 17.13 6.93 1.81
C GLY A 158 16.01 7.23 2.80
N HIS A 159 15.28 8.33 2.59
CA HIS A 159 14.19 8.73 3.50
C HIS A 159 13.08 7.69 3.54
N LEU A 160 12.65 7.17 2.38
CA LEU A 160 11.66 6.08 2.30
C LEU A 160 12.13 4.80 3.01
N ARG A 161 13.43 4.48 2.93
CA ARG A 161 14.00 3.36 3.68
C ARG A 161 13.92 3.59 5.19
N ASP A 162 14.28 4.79 5.65
CA ASP A 162 14.21 5.14 7.06
C ASP A 162 12.76 5.10 7.57
N THR A 163 11.80 5.53 6.76
CA THR A 163 10.37 5.41 7.08
C THR A 163 9.94 3.95 7.22
N LEU A 164 10.36 3.08 6.30
CA LEU A 164 10.09 1.64 6.41
C LEU A 164 10.76 1.02 7.64
N LEU A 165 11.99 1.42 7.96
CA LEU A 165 12.70 0.99 9.17
C LEU A 165 11.99 1.46 10.45
N LEU A 166 11.41 2.67 10.45
CA LEU A 166 10.59 3.14 11.57
C LEU A 166 9.42 2.19 11.81
N ALA A 167 8.68 1.81 10.77
CA ALA A 167 7.57 0.85 10.88
C ALA A 167 8.03 -0.48 11.48
N GLN A 168 9.15 -1.02 10.98
CA GLN A 168 9.74 -2.26 11.49
C GLN A 168 10.24 -2.15 12.93
N CYS A 169 10.70 -0.97 13.36
CA CYS A 169 11.07 -0.73 14.76
C CYS A 169 9.85 -0.75 15.67
N PHE A 170 8.72 -0.16 15.27
CA PHE A 170 7.46 -0.26 16.01
C PHE A 170 6.97 -1.70 16.12
N GLU A 171 6.98 -2.45 15.02
CA GLU A 171 6.59 -3.88 15.00
C GLU A 171 7.41 -4.74 15.98
N ARG A 172 8.70 -4.41 16.15
CA ARG A 172 9.63 -5.16 17.01
C ARG A 172 9.79 -4.55 18.41
N ALA A 173 9.00 -3.54 18.76
CA ALA A 173 9.17 -2.75 20.00
C ALA A 173 10.61 -2.22 20.21
N ASN A 174 11.34 -1.94 19.11
CA ASN A 174 12.70 -1.41 19.15
C ASN A 174 12.67 0.12 19.34
N TRP A 175 12.39 0.57 20.56
CA TRP A 175 12.29 1.99 20.91
C TRP A 175 13.61 2.75 20.72
N GLY A 176 14.75 2.08 20.87
CA GLY A 176 16.06 2.66 20.58
C GLY A 176 16.21 3.03 19.10
N GLY A 177 15.77 2.14 18.20
CA GLY A 177 15.70 2.41 16.76
C GLY A 177 14.75 3.54 16.40
N VAL A 178 13.55 3.56 17.01
CA VAL A 178 12.57 4.65 16.83
C VAL A 178 13.18 5.98 17.24
N LYS A 179 13.78 6.08 18.43
CA LYS A 179 14.40 7.31 18.93
C LYS A 179 15.51 7.81 18.00
N LYS A 180 16.39 6.90 17.55
CA LYS A 180 17.49 7.24 16.63
C LYS A 180 16.99 7.80 15.30
N LEU A 181 16.02 7.13 14.67
CA LEU A 181 15.47 7.54 13.37
C LEU A 181 14.59 8.80 13.49
N ALA A 182 13.83 8.93 14.58
CA ALA A 182 13.05 10.13 14.86
C ALA A 182 13.95 11.36 15.00
N SER A 183 15.05 11.26 15.75
CA SER A 183 16.04 12.34 15.87
C SER A 183 16.71 12.69 14.53
N LYS A 184 17.00 11.71 13.68
CA LYS A 184 17.59 11.93 12.34
C LYS A 184 16.71 12.82 11.46
N HIS A 185 15.39 12.68 11.57
CA HIS A 185 14.42 13.38 10.72
C HIS A 185 13.66 14.50 11.45
N ALA A 186 14.12 14.90 12.63
CA ALA A 186 13.45 15.89 13.49
C ALA A 186 11.96 15.59 13.77
N LEU A 187 11.59 14.31 13.79
CA LEU A 187 10.23 13.86 14.06
C LEU A 187 9.98 13.73 15.56
N LYS A 188 8.79 14.13 16.01
CA LYS A 188 8.35 13.91 17.39
C LYS A 188 7.93 12.44 17.57
N GLN A 189 8.51 11.76 18.56
CA GLN A 189 8.17 10.36 18.86
C GLN A 189 6.68 10.18 19.15
N THR A 190 6.06 11.10 19.90
CA THR A 190 4.61 11.06 20.20
C THR A 190 3.77 10.96 18.93
N LYS A 191 4.13 11.75 17.91
CA LYS A 191 3.44 11.77 16.63
C LYS A 191 3.63 10.47 15.84
N LEU A 192 4.82 9.87 15.91
CA LEU A 192 5.07 8.54 15.34
C LEU A 192 4.22 7.45 16.01
N HIS A 193 4.03 7.50 17.33
CA HIS A 193 3.11 6.60 18.03
C HIS A 193 1.66 6.80 17.56
N ASP A 194 1.22 8.05 17.40
CA ASP A 194 -0.11 8.36 16.87
C ASP A 194 -0.31 7.80 15.47
N TYR A 195 0.67 7.99 14.57
CA TYR A 195 0.65 7.43 13.22
C TYR A 195 0.61 5.90 13.20
N PHE A 196 1.35 5.24 14.08
CA PHE A 196 1.34 3.78 14.15
C PHE A 196 -0.01 3.25 14.67
N ASN A 197 -0.58 3.91 15.68
CA ASN A 197 -1.92 3.59 16.18
C ASN A 197 -3.01 3.84 15.13
N GLU A 198 -2.90 4.93 14.37
CA GLU A 198 -3.79 5.22 13.23
C GLU A 198 -3.66 4.14 12.16
N ALA A 199 -2.43 3.73 11.83
CA ALA A 199 -2.17 2.69 10.85
C ALA A 199 -2.76 1.33 11.23
N ILE A 200 -2.67 0.93 12.51
CA ILE A 200 -3.32 -0.29 13.03
C ILE A 200 -4.83 -0.20 12.87
N LYS A 201 -5.43 0.91 13.33
CA LYS A 201 -6.88 1.12 13.21
C LYS A 201 -7.30 1.06 11.75
N TRP A 202 -6.61 1.77 10.86
CA TRP A 202 -6.89 1.79 9.44
C TRP A 202 -6.81 0.37 8.85
N ALA A 203 -5.73 -0.36 9.10
CA ALA A 203 -5.52 -1.72 8.58
C ALA A 203 -6.63 -2.69 9.00
N HIS A 204 -7.05 -2.68 10.26
CA HIS A 204 -8.14 -3.54 10.74
C HIS A 204 -9.45 -3.32 9.96
N HIS A 205 -9.77 -2.06 9.64
CA HIS A 205 -11.00 -1.75 8.91
C HIS A 205 -10.91 -2.10 7.43
N VAL A 206 -9.72 -1.93 6.83
CA VAL A 206 -9.44 -2.42 5.47
C VAL A 206 -9.68 -3.93 5.41
N GLN A 207 -9.12 -4.69 6.36
CA GLN A 207 -9.25 -6.15 6.38
C GLN A 207 -10.69 -6.63 6.56
N ALA A 208 -11.45 -6.00 7.47
CA ALA A 208 -12.87 -6.31 7.64
C ALA A 208 -13.69 -6.10 6.35
N SER A 209 -13.21 -5.25 5.43
CA SER A 209 -13.85 -5.01 4.14
C SER A 209 -13.43 -5.99 3.04
N THR A 210 -12.26 -6.61 3.17
CA THR A 210 -11.70 -7.55 2.17
C THR A 210 -12.09 -9.00 2.42
N THR A 211 -12.52 -9.37 3.64
CA THR A 211 -12.95 -10.74 3.92
C THR A 211 -14.21 -11.06 3.11
N LYS A 212 -14.08 -11.98 2.15
CA LYS A 212 -15.21 -12.62 1.45
C LYS A 212 -16.05 -13.33 2.52
N THR A 213 -17.23 -12.80 2.80
CA THR A 213 -18.26 -13.52 3.57
C THR A 213 -19.09 -14.32 2.60
#